data_AF-A0A3A4ZLQ7-F1
#
_entry.id   AF-A0A3A4ZLQ7-F1
#
_cell.length_a   1.000
_cell.length_b   1.000
_cell.length_c   1.000
_cell.angle_alpha   90.00
_cell.angle_beta   90.00
_cell.angle_gamma   90.00
#
_symmetry.space_group_name_H-M   'P 1'
#
loop_
_entity.id
_entity.type
_entity.pdbx_description
1 polymer ?
#
loop_
_entity_poly.entity_id
_entity_poly.type
_entity_poly.pdbx_seq_one_letter_code
_entity_poly.pdbx_strand_id
1 'polypeptide(L)'
;MGADFYIMSLREECKRKYAKEFNRIVKQRDLLIDKLGKDFDEKFKGTFDDTEYAKKKGEFIHSDLSVVDLQRGVEELYEKLHSRGYFRSSFNVSGLLGTLNFQVLNYVDNLGFISVKDAKAILELATPENQVLPSLEELRASHARIEDEGDHSLEGWHSFFLQSLEEFRKFLQDAVDLNEPIRCSY
;
A
#
# COMPACT_ATOMS: atom_id res chain seq x y z
N MET A 1 -9.30 -4.37 -7.39
CA MET A 1 -9.99 -3.40 -6.51
C MET A 1 -9.54 -3.67 -5.09
N GLY A 2 -9.33 -2.64 -4.27
CA GLY A 2 -8.91 -2.79 -2.88
C GLY A 2 -9.64 -1.77 -2.01
N ALA A 3 -9.52 -1.90 -0.69
CA ALA A 3 -10.10 -0.96 0.25
C ALA A 3 -9.03 -0.37 1.16
N ASP A 4 -9.23 0.90 1.48
CA ASP A 4 -8.44 1.67 2.43
C ASP A 4 -9.28 1.93 3.69
N PHE A 5 -8.69 1.64 4.84
CA PHE A 5 -9.28 1.78 6.17
C PHE A 5 -8.49 2.83 6.94
N TYR A 6 -9.21 3.70 7.66
CA TYR A 6 -8.60 4.82 8.37
C TYR A 6 -9.14 4.97 9.78
N ILE A 7 -8.22 5.13 10.74
CA ILE A 7 -8.50 5.71 12.06
C ILE A 7 -8.03 7.16 11.96
N MET A 8 -8.99 8.08 11.90
CA MET A 8 -8.72 9.45 11.47
C MET A 8 -7.80 10.18 12.46
N SER A 9 -7.93 9.97 13.76
CA SER A 9 -7.06 10.62 14.75
C SER A 9 -5.58 10.27 14.55
N LEU A 10 -5.27 8.97 14.42
CA LEU A 10 -3.92 8.45 14.20
C LEU A 10 -3.36 8.87 12.83
N ARG A 11 -4.19 8.80 11.79
CA ARG A 11 -3.80 9.23 10.45
C ARG A 11 -3.44 10.72 10.43
N GLU A 12 -4.28 11.57 11.02
CA GLU A 12 -4.01 13.01 11.06
C GLU A 12 -2.81 13.35 11.96
N GLU A 13 -2.52 12.55 13.00
CA GLU A 13 -1.26 12.64 13.73
C GLU A 13 -0.04 12.40 12.82
N CYS A 14 0.00 11.27 12.10
CA CYS A 14 1.08 10.96 11.16
C CYS A 14 1.20 12.03 10.07
N LYS A 15 0.08 12.49 9.51
CA LYS A 15 0.08 13.57 8.52
C LYS A 15 0.66 14.87 9.08
N ARG A 16 0.27 15.30 10.28
CA ARG A 16 0.87 16.50 10.90
C ARG A 16 2.37 16.37 11.07
N LYS A 17 2.86 15.18 11.40
CA LYS A 17 4.28 14.93 11.65
C LYS A 17 5.12 14.88 10.36
N TYR A 18 4.61 14.22 9.32
CA TYR A 18 5.43 13.87 8.14
C TYR A 18 5.02 14.56 6.84
N ALA A 19 3.79 15.10 6.71
CA ALA A 19 3.30 15.58 5.42
C ALA A 19 4.09 16.77 4.87
N LYS A 20 4.58 17.67 5.74
CA LYS A 20 5.39 18.82 5.30
C LYS A 20 6.70 18.34 4.64
N GLU A 21 7.36 17.38 5.27
CA GLU A 21 8.63 16.84 4.78
C GLU A 21 8.43 15.97 3.54
N PHE A 22 7.39 15.14 3.54
CA PHE A 22 6.99 14.37 2.36
C PHE A 22 6.77 15.27 1.14
N ASN A 23 5.95 16.32 1.30
CA ASN A 23 5.66 17.28 0.22
C ASN A 23 6.92 18.02 -0.24
N ARG A 24 7.87 18.29 0.67
CA ARG A 24 9.14 18.92 0.32
C ARG A 24 10.00 18.01 -0.55
N ILE A 25 10.15 16.74 -0.18
CA ILE A 25 10.95 15.77 -0.92
C ILE A 25 10.31 15.45 -2.27
N VAL A 26 8.98 15.23 -2.32
CA VAL A 26 8.24 15.05 -3.59
C VAL A 26 8.47 16.23 -4.53
N LYS A 27 8.33 17.47 -4.03
CA LYS A 27 8.58 18.66 -4.85
C LYS A 27 10.02 18.73 -5.36
N GLN A 28 11.00 18.37 -4.54
CA GLN A 28 12.40 18.35 -4.97
C GLN A 28 12.66 17.31 -6.06
N ARG A 29 12.11 16.11 -5.90
CA ARG A 29 12.18 15.02 -6.89
C ARG A 29 11.59 15.47 -8.22
N ASP A 30 10.36 16.01 -8.18
CA ASP A 30 9.63 16.37 -9.41
C ASP A 30 10.32 17.51 -10.15
N LEU A 31 10.83 18.52 -9.43
CA LEU A 31 11.63 19.60 -10.03
C LEU A 31 12.93 19.10 -10.69
N LEU A 32 13.57 18.09 -10.09
CA LEU A 32 14.78 17.49 -10.65
C LEU A 32 14.46 16.67 -11.91
N ILE A 33 13.40 15.86 -11.87
CA ILE A 33 12.89 15.11 -13.03
C ILE A 33 12.59 16.06 -14.19
N ASP A 34 11.89 17.17 -13.93
CA ASP A 34 11.58 18.18 -14.94
C ASP A 34 12.83 18.79 -15.56
N LYS A 35 13.84 19.09 -14.72
CA LYS A 35 15.11 19.64 -15.18
C LYS A 35 15.86 18.65 -16.06
N LEU A 36 16.06 17.42 -15.59
CA LEU A 36 16.74 16.37 -16.35
C LEU A 36 16.00 16.05 -17.66
N GLY A 37 14.68 16.09 -17.64
CA GLY A 37 13.86 15.96 -18.83
C GLY A 37 14.15 17.04 -19.86
N LYS A 38 14.27 18.30 -19.46
CA LYS A 38 14.65 19.41 -20.36
C LYS A 38 16.08 19.27 -20.87
N ASP A 39 17.03 18.93 -20.00
CA ASP A 39 18.43 18.72 -20.38
C ASP A 39 18.58 17.58 -21.41
N PHE A 40 17.76 16.53 -21.28
CA PHE A 40 17.69 15.45 -22.27
C PHE A 40 17.10 15.94 -23.60
N ASP A 41 15.99 16.69 -23.54
CA ASP A 41 15.33 17.23 -24.72
C ASP A 41 16.25 18.14 -25.52
N GLU A 42 16.99 19.02 -24.86
CA GLU A 42 17.96 19.91 -25.52
C GLU A 42 19.08 19.15 -26.25
N LYS A 43 19.46 17.96 -25.75
CA LYS A 43 20.56 17.17 -26.32
C LYS A 43 20.12 16.19 -27.41
N PHE A 44 18.93 15.61 -27.28
CA PHE A 44 18.56 14.43 -28.04
C PHE A 44 17.26 14.58 -28.84
N LYS A 45 16.60 15.74 -28.79
CA LYS A 45 15.36 15.95 -29.55
C LYS A 45 15.61 15.80 -31.05
N GLY A 46 14.81 14.95 -31.69
CA GLY A 46 14.93 14.61 -33.11
C GLY A 46 16.07 13.64 -33.45
N THR A 47 16.76 13.09 -32.43
CA THR A 47 17.84 12.10 -32.63
C THR A 47 17.32 10.66 -32.70
N PHE A 48 16.23 10.37 -32.01
CA PHE A 48 15.59 9.06 -31.92
C PHE A 48 14.18 9.11 -32.51
N ASP A 49 13.61 7.96 -32.86
CA ASP A 49 12.16 7.85 -33.03
C ASP A 49 11.43 8.06 -31.70
N ASP A 50 10.13 8.34 -31.74
CA ASP A 50 9.36 8.71 -30.54
C ASP A 50 9.38 7.62 -29.44
N THR A 51 9.46 6.34 -29.81
CA THR A 51 9.43 5.23 -28.86
C THR A 51 10.79 5.09 -28.17
N GLU A 52 11.87 5.10 -28.95
CA GLU A 52 13.23 5.05 -28.41
C GLU A 52 13.54 6.33 -27.62
N TYR A 53 13.07 7.48 -28.06
CA TYR A 53 13.21 8.76 -27.37
C TYR A 53 12.62 8.71 -25.96
N ALA A 54 11.36 8.26 -25.83
CA ALA A 54 10.69 8.16 -24.54
C ALA A 54 11.42 7.19 -23.59
N LYS A 55 11.88 6.05 -24.12
CA LYS A 55 12.66 5.07 -23.34
C LYS A 55 13.97 5.67 -22.86
N LYS A 56 14.75 6.28 -23.75
CA LYS A 56 16.06 6.88 -23.44
C LYS A 56 15.95 8.04 -22.47
N LYS A 57 14.90 8.86 -22.58
CA LYS A 57 14.60 9.93 -21.63
C LYS A 57 14.33 9.37 -20.23
N GLY A 58 13.53 8.31 -20.12
CA GLY A 58 13.30 7.62 -18.85
C GLY A 58 14.58 7.05 -18.24
N GLU A 59 15.39 6.33 -19.04
CA GLU A 59 16.69 5.79 -18.60
C GLU A 59 17.62 6.90 -18.10
N PHE A 60 17.68 8.03 -18.81
CA PHE A 60 18.51 9.18 -18.43
C PHE A 60 18.06 9.79 -17.09
N ILE A 61 16.76 10.02 -16.91
CA ILE A 61 16.22 10.62 -15.68
C ILE A 61 16.42 9.67 -14.48
N HIS A 62 16.07 8.38 -14.64
CA HIS A 62 16.05 7.42 -13.54
C HIS A 62 17.42 6.82 -13.20
N SER A 63 18.45 7.07 -14.01
CA SER A 63 19.84 6.72 -13.67
C SER A 63 20.56 7.79 -12.84
N ASP A 64 19.99 8.99 -12.67
CA ASP A 64 20.55 10.01 -11.80
C ASP A 64 20.40 9.60 -10.33
N LEU A 65 21.52 9.45 -9.63
CA LEU A 65 21.56 9.02 -8.23
C LEU A 65 20.74 9.93 -7.30
N SER A 66 20.63 11.23 -7.62
CA SER A 66 19.85 12.17 -6.82
C SER A 66 18.35 11.93 -6.97
N VAL A 67 17.88 11.52 -8.15
CA VAL A 67 16.48 11.11 -8.36
C VAL A 67 16.20 9.83 -7.58
N VAL A 68 17.11 8.86 -7.62
CA VAL A 68 17.00 7.60 -6.87
C VAL A 68 16.94 7.88 -5.36
N ASP A 69 17.83 8.73 -4.84
CA ASP A 69 17.86 9.09 -3.42
C ASP A 69 16.59 9.82 -2.98
N LEU A 70 16.10 10.76 -3.78
CA LEU A 70 14.86 11.47 -3.50
C LEU A 70 13.66 10.52 -3.54
N GLN A 71 13.61 9.60 -4.51
CA GLN A 71 12.56 8.59 -4.61
C GLN A 71 12.54 7.68 -3.38
N ARG A 72 13.71 7.20 -2.93
CA ARG A 72 13.83 6.45 -1.67
C ARG A 72 13.34 7.27 -0.47
N GLY A 73 13.68 8.56 -0.41
CA GLY A 73 13.17 9.46 0.62
C GLY A 73 11.65 9.62 0.59
N VAL A 74 11.03 9.65 -0.60
CA VAL A 74 9.56 9.63 -0.75
C VAL A 74 8.98 8.35 -0.19
N GLU A 75 9.55 7.19 -0.50
CA GLU A 75 9.10 5.87 -0.04
C GLU A 75 9.16 5.76 1.49
N GLU A 76 10.30 6.10 2.10
CA GLU A 76 10.45 6.08 3.56
C GLU A 76 9.44 7.01 4.27
N LEU A 77 9.15 8.18 3.70
CA LEU A 77 8.17 9.12 4.27
C LEU A 77 6.74 8.67 4.01
N TYR A 78 6.47 7.99 2.90
CA TYR A 78 5.18 7.38 2.63
C TYR A 78 4.88 6.30 3.67
N GLU A 79 5.82 5.40 3.94
CA GLU A 79 5.68 4.40 5.02
C GLU A 79 5.41 5.07 6.37
N LYS A 80 6.12 6.15 6.71
CA LYS A 80 5.89 6.89 7.96
C LYS A 80 4.51 7.55 8.01
N LEU A 81 4.03 8.13 6.91
CA LEU A 81 2.69 8.72 6.81
C LEU A 81 1.59 7.69 7.06
N HIS A 82 1.84 6.45 6.63
CA HIS A 82 0.90 5.34 6.68
C HIS A 82 1.18 4.34 7.81
N SER A 83 2.17 4.61 8.67
CA SER A 83 2.61 3.71 9.74
C SER A 83 1.58 3.49 10.85
N ARG A 84 0.59 4.35 10.98
CA ARG A 84 -0.49 4.26 11.98
C ARG A 84 -1.80 4.79 11.42
N GLY A 85 -2.91 4.23 11.89
CA GLY A 85 -4.25 4.68 11.52
C GLY A 85 -4.60 4.49 10.05
N TYR A 86 -3.86 3.64 9.34
CA TYR A 86 -4.11 3.28 7.95
C TYR A 86 -3.89 1.78 7.77
N PHE A 87 -4.82 1.13 7.08
CA PHE A 87 -4.66 -0.24 6.62
C PHE A 87 -5.21 -0.34 5.19
N ARG A 88 -4.51 -1.07 4.32
CA ARG A 88 -4.95 -1.30 2.94
C ARG A 88 -4.81 -2.76 2.59
N SER A 89 -5.83 -3.29 1.94
CA SER A 89 -5.77 -4.64 1.37
C SER A 89 -6.56 -4.69 0.06
N SER A 90 -6.12 -5.54 -0.86
CA SER A 90 -6.87 -5.91 -2.05
C SER A 90 -7.98 -6.91 -1.72
N PHE A 91 -9.00 -6.97 -2.60
CA PHE A 91 -10.10 -7.96 -2.55
C PHE A 91 -9.83 -9.22 -3.39
N ASN A 92 -8.63 -9.36 -3.95
CA ASN A 92 -8.25 -10.58 -4.65
C ASN A 92 -7.73 -11.62 -3.65
N VAL A 93 -7.62 -12.88 -4.09
CA VAL A 93 -7.16 -14.00 -3.25
C VAL A 93 -5.71 -13.85 -2.78
N SER A 94 -4.96 -12.87 -3.31
CA SER A 94 -3.62 -12.50 -2.85
C SER A 94 -3.62 -11.39 -1.78
N GLY A 95 -4.79 -10.89 -1.38
CA GLY A 95 -4.96 -9.88 -0.33
C GLY A 95 -5.78 -10.40 0.84
N LEU A 96 -5.47 -9.91 2.05
CA LEU A 96 -6.11 -10.36 3.29
C LEU A 96 -7.65 -10.30 3.19
N LEU A 97 -8.22 -9.19 2.74
CA LEU A 97 -9.69 -9.04 2.65
C LEU A 97 -10.35 -9.98 1.64
N GLY A 98 -9.61 -10.48 0.65
CA GLY A 98 -10.10 -11.52 -0.26
C GLY A 98 -10.08 -12.91 0.36
N THR A 99 -9.22 -13.14 1.36
CA THR A 99 -9.11 -14.42 2.08
C THR A 99 -9.87 -14.45 3.39
N LEU A 100 -10.21 -13.28 3.97
CA LEU A 100 -11.09 -13.22 5.13
C LEU A 100 -12.45 -13.78 4.72
N ASN A 101 -12.77 -14.97 5.23
CA ASN A 101 -14.03 -15.65 4.96
C ASN A 101 -15.26 -14.94 5.60
N PHE A 102 -15.02 -13.84 6.31
CA PHE A 102 -16.05 -12.91 6.77
C PHE A 102 -15.95 -11.61 5.97
N GLN A 103 -17.06 -11.23 5.35
CA GLN A 103 -17.15 -10.04 4.53
C GLN A 103 -17.07 -8.80 5.44
N VAL A 104 -15.86 -8.27 5.67
CA VAL A 104 -15.63 -7.02 6.42
C VAL A 104 -16.54 -5.88 5.91
N LEU A 105 -16.81 -5.87 4.61
CA LEU A 105 -17.70 -4.90 3.98
C LEU A 105 -19.16 -4.96 4.49
N ASN A 106 -19.61 -6.08 5.04
CA ASN A 106 -20.94 -6.20 5.64
C ASN A 106 -21.08 -5.40 6.94
N TYR A 107 -19.95 -4.98 7.52
CA TYR A 107 -19.92 -4.14 8.70
C TYR A 107 -19.76 -2.65 8.38
N VAL A 108 -19.65 -2.30 7.09
CA VAL A 108 -19.55 -0.91 6.64
C VAL A 108 -20.95 -0.34 6.49
N ASP A 109 -21.26 0.72 7.22
CA ASP A 109 -22.53 1.41 7.14
C ASP A 109 -22.67 2.24 5.83
N ASN A 110 -23.85 2.83 5.63
CA ASN A 110 -24.14 3.64 4.44
C ASN A 110 -23.31 4.94 4.35
N LEU A 111 -22.61 5.31 5.43
CA LEU A 111 -21.71 6.47 5.47
C LEU A 111 -20.25 6.07 5.23
N GLY A 112 -19.97 4.78 5.04
CA GLY A 112 -18.63 4.26 4.84
C GLY A 112 -17.86 4.08 6.15
N PHE A 113 -18.52 3.74 7.26
CA PHE A 113 -17.87 3.53 8.55
C PHE A 113 -18.13 2.14 9.12
N ILE A 114 -17.13 1.60 9.81
CA ILE A 114 -17.26 0.46 10.72
C ILE A 114 -17.31 1.01 12.14
N SER A 115 -18.37 0.67 12.89
CA SER A 115 -18.50 1.11 14.27
C SER A 115 -17.47 0.44 15.19
N VAL A 116 -17.19 1.01 16.36
CA VAL A 116 -16.29 0.39 17.36
C VAL A 116 -16.79 -0.99 17.80
N LYS A 117 -18.12 -1.16 17.90
CA LYS A 117 -18.74 -2.45 18.23
C LYS A 117 -18.44 -3.48 17.14
N ASP A 118 -18.57 -3.09 15.89
CA ASP A 118 -18.31 -3.97 14.75
C ASP A 118 -16.81 -4.25 14.61
N ALA A 119 -15.94 -3.27 14.87
CA ALA A 119 -14.50 -3.48 14.90
C ALA A 119 -14.10 -4.54 15.95
N LYS A 120 -14.73 -4.56 17.14
CA LYS A 120 -14.54 -5.63 18.14
C LYS A 120 -14.98 -7.00 17.61
N ALA A 121 -16.16 -7.07 17.00
CA ALA A 121 -16.66 -8.32 16.42
C ALA A 121 -15.73 -8.84 15.31
N ILE A 122 -15.24 -7.95 14.45
CA ILE A 122 -14.27 -8.29 13.40
C ILE A 122 -12.96 -8.78 14.02
N LEU A 123 -12.46 -8.12 15.07
CA LEU A 123 -11.22 -8.50 15.75
C LEU A 123 -11.28 -9.91 16.36
N GLU A 124 -12.44 -10.30 16.90
CA GLU A 124 -12.71 -11.65 17.42
C GLU A 124 -12.73 -12.70 16.30
N LEU A 125 -13.18 -12.34 15.10
CA LEU A 125 -13.21 -13.23 13.94
C LEU A 125 -11.86 -13.32 13.22
N ALA A 126 -11.08 -12.24 13.23
CA ALA A 126 -9.82 -12.09 12.51
C ALA A 126 -8.66 -12.86 13.16
N THR A 127 -8.85 -14.11 13.61
CA THR A 127 -7.78 -14.92 14.22
C THR A 127 -7.16 -15.87 13.18
N PRO A 128 -5.89 -16.28 13.35
CA PRO A 128 -5.23 -17.25 12.46
C PRO A 128 -6.03 -18.55 12.28
N GLU A 129 -6.65 -19.05 13.35
CA GLU A 129 -7.41 -20.29 13.35
C GLU A 129 -8.70 -20.21 12.52
N ASN A 130 -9.23 -18.99 12.35
CA ASN A 130 -10.41 -18.72 11.55
C ASN A 130 -10.08 -18.38 10.09
N GLN A 131 -8.79 -18.34 9.72
CA GLN A 131 -8.38 -18.04 8.35
C GLN A 131 -8.11 -19.30 7.54
N VAL A 132 -8.70 -19.37 6.35
CA VAL A 132 -8.30 -20.33 5.33
C VAL A 132 -7.22 -19.66 4.50
N LEU A 133 -5.98 -20.14 4.64
CA LEU A 133 -4.87 -19.67 3.82
C LEU A 133 -5.07 -20.18 2.38
N PRO A 134 -4.76 -19.35 1.37
CA PRO A 134 -4.99 -19.73 0.00
C PRO A 134 -4.07 -20.88 -0.42
N SER A 135 -4.63 -21.81 -1.16
CA SER A 135 -3.91 -22.91 -1.78
C SER A 135 -3.07 -22.44 -2.97
N LEU A 136 -2.12 -23.28 -3.37
CA LEU A 136 -1.32 -23.06 -4.59
C LEU A 136 -2.21 -22.89 -5.84
N GLU A 137 -3.31 -23.64 -5.92
CA GLU A 137 -4.23 -23.59 -7.06
C GLU A 137 -4.98 -22.26 -7.12
N GLU A 138 -5.47 -21.78 -5.98
CA GLU A 138 -6.17 -20.49 -5.87
C GLU A 138 -5.24 -19.32 -6.20
N LEU A 139 -4.00 -19.33 -5.68
CA LEU A 139 -3.00 -18.32 -6.01
C LEU A 139 -2.70 -18.31 -7.52
N ARG A 140 -2.52 -19.47 -8.15
CA ARG A 140 -2.32 -19.58 -9.61
C ARG A 140 -3.50 -19.06 -10.41
N ALA A 141 -4.73 -19.41 -10.00
CA ALA A 141 -5.95 -18.94 -10.66
C ALA A 141 -6.10 -17.41 -10.64
N SER A 142 -5.48 -16.74 -9.66
CA SER A 142 -5.45 -15.28 -9.58
C SER A 142 -4.29 -14.60 -10.30
N HIS A 143 -3.48 -15.36 -11.05
CA HIS A 143 -2.27 -14.89 -11.70
C HIS A 143 -1.20 -14.37 -10.71
N ALA A 144 -1.19 -14.87 -9.47
CA ALA A 144 -0.10 -14.59 -8.55
C ALA A 144 1.21 -15.18 -9.10
N ARG A 145 2.31 -14.45 -8.91
CA ARG A 145 3.66 -14.99 -9.17
C ARG A 145 3.96 -16.03 -8.10
N ILE A 146 4.30 -17.24 -8.53
CA ILE A 146 4.68 -18.32 -7.63
C ILE A 146 6.03 -18.88 -8.03
N GLU A 147 6.91 -18.96 -7.04
CA GLU A 147 8.27 -19.49 -7.14
C GLU A 147 8.44 -20.68 -6.19
N ASP A 148 9.54 -21.41 -6.34
CA ASP A 148 9.80 -22.58 -5.49
C ASP A 148 10.20 -22.16 -4.07
N GLU A 149 10.88 -21.02 -3.91
CA GLU A 149 11.41 -20.50 -2.64
C GLU A 149 11.27 -18.98 -2.54
N GLY A 150 11.42 -18.42 -1.33
CA GLY A 150 11.39 -16.98 -1.06
C GLY A 150 9.97 -16.40 -0.92
N ASP A 151 9.86 -15.07 -1.01
CA ASP A 151 8.61 -14.32 -0.76
C ASP A 151 7.46 -14.69 -1.70
N HIS A 152 7.78 -15.24 -2.87
CA HIS A 152 6.80 -15.70 -3.85
C HIS A 152 6.55 -17.21 -3.80
N SER A 153 7.12 -17.94 -2.84
CA SER A 153 6.75 -19.34 -2.57
C SER A 153 5.39 -19.44 -1.88
N LEU A 154 4.81 -20.65 -1.84
CA LEU A 154 3.56 -20.87 -1.09
C LEU A 154 3.71 -20.49 0.39
N GLU A 155 4.84 -20.84 1.00
CA GLU A 155 5.17 -20.48 2.39
C GLU A 155 5.39 -18.98 2.56
N GLY A 156 6.04 -18.33 1.59
CA GLY A 156 6.21 -16.87 1.55
C GLY A 156 4.86 -16.15 1.51
N TRP A 157 3.95 -16.59 0.64
CA TRP A 157 2.57 -16.10 0.60
C TRP A 157 1.85 -16.30 1.92
N HIS A 158 1.91 -17.50 2.51
CA HIS A 158 1.28 -17.79 3.81
C HIS A 158 1.82 -16.89 4.93
N SER A 159 3.13 -16.67 4.95
CA SER A 159 3.79 -15.77 5.90
C SER A 159 3.30 -14.33 5.73
N PHE A 160 3.22 -13.85 4.48
CA PHE A 160 2.66 -12.54 4.14
C PHE A 160 1.21 -12.38 4.62
N PHE A 161 0.36 -13.40 4.45
CA PHE A 161 -1.02 -13.37 4.93
C PHE A 161 -1.12 -13.27 6.44
N LEU A 162 -0.34 -14.07 7.16
CA LEU A 162 -0.34 -14.08 8.62
C LEU A 162 0.17 -12.74 9.18
N GLN A 163 1.22 -12.19 8.58
CA GLN A 163 1.71 -10.85 8.93
C GLN A 163 0.65 -9.78 8.65
N SER A 164 0.03 -9.80 7.48
CA SER A 164 -1.04 -8.85 7.12
C SER A 164 -2.25 -8.96 8.07
N LEU A 165 -2.59 -10.18 8.49
CA LEU A 165 -3.63 -10.42 9.49
C LEU A 165 -3.27 -9.80 10.84
N GLU A 166 -2.03 -9.98 11.30
CA GLU A 166 -1.56 -9.37 12.56
C GLU A 166 -1.62 -7.84 12.50
N GLU A 167 -1.16 -7.25 11.40
CA GLU A 167 -1.24 -5.80 11.17
C GLU A 167 -2.69 -5.31 11.17
N PHE A 168 -3.61 -6.04 10.53
CA PHE A 168 -5.04 -5.72 10.52
C PHE A 168 -5.65 -5.82 11.91
N ARG A 169 -5.34 -6.87 12.67
CA ARG A 169 -5.80 -7.04 14.06
C ARG A 169 -5.32 -5.89 14.93
N LYS A 170 -4.06 -5.49 14.81
CA LYS A 170 -3.50 -4.34 15.54
C LYS A 170 -4.22 -3.05 15.17
N PHE A 171 -4.50 -2.84 13.88
CA PHE A 171 -5.29 -1.71 13.41
C PHE A 171 -6.70 -1.70 14.03
N LEU A 172 -7.41 -2.83 14.05
CA LEU A 172 -8.72 -2.93 14.70
C LEU A 172 -8.64 -2.66 16.20
N GLN A 173 -7.61 -3.18 16.88
CA GLN A 173 -7.38 -2.93 18.30
C GLN A 173 -7.12 -1.45 18.59
N ASP A 174 -6.31 -0.77 17.77
CA ASP A 174 -6.08 0.68 17.89
C ASP A 174 -7.41 1.46 17.82
N ALA A 175 -8.32 1.09 16.91
CA ALA A 175 -9.64 1.73 16.80
C ALA A 175 -10.49 1.50 18.06
N VAL A 176 -10.43 0.29 18.61
CA VAL A 176 -11.14 -0.10 19.84
C VAL A 176 -10.61 0.66 21.06
N ASP A 177 -9.30 0.74 21.21
CA ASP A 177 -8.65 1.39 22.36
C ASP A 177 -8.89 2.90 22.35
N LEU A 178 -8.91 3.51 21.16
CA LEU A 178 -9.23 4.93 20.97
C LEU A 178 -10.73 5.21 20.98
N ASN A 179 -11.57 4.17 20.98
CA ASN A 179 -13.02 4.27 20.84
C ASN A 179 -13.44 5.12 19.63
N GLU A 180 -12.80 4.87 18.48
CA GLU A 180 -13.00 5.61 17.23
C GLU A 180 -13.56 4.70 16.13
N PRO A 181 -14.56 5.15 15.34
CA PRO A 181 -15.01 4.40 14.18
C PRO A 181 -13.93 4.37 13.08
N ILE A 182 -13.92 3.31 12.29
CA ILE A 182 -13.02 3.17 11.15
C ILE A 182 -13.72 3.70 9.92
N ARG A 183 -13.09 4.63 9.20
CA ARG A 183 -13.56 5.07 7.88
C ARG A 183 -13.05 4.14 6.80
N CYS A 184 -13.93 3.71 5.92
CA CYS A 184 -13.63 2.87 4.76
C CYS A 184 -13.75 3.70 3.47
N SER A 185 -12.80 3.50 2.55
CA SER A 185 -12.84 3.98 1.18
C SER A 185 -12.60 2.80 0.25
N TYR A 186 -13.47 2.61 -0.73
CA TYR A 186 -13.42 1.49 -1.70
C TYR A 186 -13.51 2.00 -3.14
#